data_AF-A0A7L9BBC0-F1
#
_entry.id   AF-A0A7L9BBC0-F1
#
_cell.length_a   1.000
_cell.length_b   1.000
_cell.length_c   1.000
_cell.angle_alpha   90.00
_cell.angle_beta   90.00
_cell.angle_gamma   90.00
#
_symmetry.space_group_name_H-M   'P 1'
#
loop_
_entity.id
_entity.type
_entity.pdbx_description
1 polymer ?
#
loop_
_entity_poly.entity_id
_entity_poly.type
_entity_poly.pdbx_seq_one_letter_code
_entity_poly.pdbx_strand_id
1 'polypeptide(L)'
;MEYLVVGGTAVAFYGYSRISGITSKQPQVTIDLDFWYKPTLSNYNNLVTALKILGVDVSALSNLVFDPKKTFLKIPRPNFHLDFLPEMTGLDSFSVCKANAKQVNLDGNNIYILGYNDLIKKTGSWQTR
;
A
#
# COMPACT_ATOMS: atom_id res chain seq x y z
N MET A 1 -10.22 7.56 6.22
CA MET A 1 -9.64 6.31 5.66
C MET A 1 -8.27 6.11 6.28
N GLU A 2 -7.99 4.92 6.81
CA GLU A 2 -6.78 4.57 7.55
C GLU A 2 -5.90 3.63 6.71
N TYR A 3 -4.67 4.04 6.43
CA TYR A 3 -3.70 3.29 5.64
C TYR A 3 -2.25 3.57 6.05
N LEU A 4 -1.32 2.79 5.51
CA LEU A 4 0.12 3.00 5.53
C LEU A 4 0.69 2.77 4.12
N VAL A 5 1.59 3.65 3.68
CA VAL A 5 2.44 3.39 2.51
C VAL A 5 3.48 2.35 2.91
N VAL A 6 3.56 1.26 2.16
CA VAL A 6 4.47 0.13 2.40
C VAL A 6 5.27 -0.18 1.13
N GLY A 7 5.93 -1.35 1.09
CA GLY A 7 6.57 -1.86 -0.13
C GLY A 7 7.76 -1.03 -0.61
N GLY A 8 8.04 -1.11 -1.91
CA GLY A 8 9.21 -0.47 -2.53
C GLY A 8 9.21 1.06 -2.37
N THR A 9 8.03 1.69 -2.39
CA THR A 9 7.87 3.13 -2.19
C THR A 9 8.29 3.56 -0.78
N ALA A 10 7.90 2.81 0.26
CA ALA A 10 8.33 3.10 1.62
C ALA A 10 9.85 2.89 1.80
N VAL A 11 10.43 1.88 1.14
CA VAL A 11 11.89 1.64 1.16
C VAL A 11 12.64 2.77 0.45
N ALA A 12 12.15 3.23 -0.70
CA ALA A 12 12.72 4.35 -1.45
C ALA A 12 12.69 5.66 -0.65
N PHE A 13 11.62 5.91 0.12
CA PHE A 13 11.51 7.08 0.99
C PHE A 13 12.68 7.18 2.00
N TYR A 14 13.16 6.05 2.53
CA TYR A 14 14.29 6.03 3.47
C TYR A 14 15.67 6.02 2.78
N GLY A 15 15.74 6.38 1.50
CA GLY A 15 17.01 6.51 0.77
C GLY A 15 17.49 5.22 0.08
N TYR A 16 16.67 4.16 0.08
CA TYR A 16 16.98 2.89 -0.57
C TYR A 16 16.10 2.71 -1.81
N SER A 17 16.40 3.41 -2.91
CA SER A 17 15.62 3.24 -4.15
C SER A 17 15.84 1.84 -4.75
N ARG A 18 14.76 1.10 -4.97
CA ARG A 18 14.74 -0.09 -5.82
C ARG A 18 13.91 0.23 -7.05
N ILE A 19 14.51 0.16 -8.23
CA ILE A 19 13.78 0.32 -9.49
C ILE A 19 12.97 -0.97 -9.70
N SER A 20 11.64 -0.87 -9.71
CA SER A 20 10.73 -1.95 -10.11
C SER A 20 10.59 -1.97 -11.63
N GLY A 21 10.90 -3.12 -12.24
CA GLY A 21 10.61 -3.40 -13.66
C GLY A 21 11.46 -2.63 -14.68
N ILE A 22 12.62 -3.19 -15.07
CA ILE A 22 13.24 -2.85 -16.35
C ILE A 22 12.88 -3.97 -17.32
N THR A 23 12.07 -3.68 -18.34
CA THR A 23 11.88 -4.61 -19.45
C THR A 23 12.73 -4.16 -20.64
N SER A 24 13.41 -5.10 -21.27
CA SER A 24 14.40 -4.85 -22.33
C SER A 24 13.80 -4.36 -23.66
N LYS A 25 12.47 -4.27 -23.78
CA LYS A 25 11.78 -3.81 -25.01
C LYS A 25 11.23 -2.38 -24.92
N GLN A 26 11.01 -1.86 -23.71
CA GLN A 26 10.60 -0.48 -23.41
C GLN A 26 11.02 -0.23 -21.95
N PRO A 27 12.00 0.64 -21.65
CA PRO A 27 12.33 0.98 -20.26
C PRO A 27 11.22 1.88 -19.70
N GLN A 28 10.06 1.30 -19.41
CA GLN A 28 8.98 1.96 -18.70
C GLN A 28 9.17 1.61 -17.23
N VAL A 29 9.58 2.61 -16.44
CA VAL A 29 9.61 2.48 -14.98
C VAL A 29 8.16 2.49 -14.51
N THR A 30 7.65 1.33 -14.12
CA THR A 30 6.34 1.24 -13.47
C THR A 30 6.54 1.33 -11.97
N ILE A 31 5.96 2.37 -11.37
CA ILE A 31 6.02 2.57 -9.92
C ILE A 31 4.88 1.79 -9.28
N ASP A 32 5.20 0.90 -8.35
CA ASP A 32 4.20 0.21 -7.54
C ASP A 32 3.98 0.98 -6.23
N LEU A 33 2.76 1.47 -6.03
CA LEU A 33 2.34 2.12 -4.80
C LEU A 33 1.53 1.12 -3.97
N ASP A 34 2.20 0.54 -2.98
CA ASP A 34 1.60 -0.42 -2.05
C ASP A 34 1.05 0.30 -0.80
N PHE A 35 -0.20 0.02 -0.48
CA PHE A 35 -0.89 0.53 0.70
C PHE A 35 -1.38 -0.62 1.57
N TRP A 36 -0.90 -0.70 2.81
CA TRP A 36 -1.56 -1.53 3.81
C TRP A 36 -2.72 -0.73 4.40
N TYR A 37 -3.95 -1.19 4.24
CA TYR A 37 -5.11 -0.52 4.82
C TYR A 37 -5.56 -1.24 6.09
N LYS A 38 -6.16 -0.51 7.05
CA LYS A 38 -6.74 -1.14 8.24
C LYS A 38 -7.93 -2.02 7.82
N PRO A 39 -7.91 -3.34 8.04
CA PRO A 39 -8.88 -4.25 7.44
C PRO A 39 -10.19 -4.32 8.24
N THR A 40 -10.91 -3.20 8.31
CA THR A 40 -12.28 -3.15 8.82
C THR A 40 -13.24 -2.88 7.67
N LEU A 41 -14.47 -3.40 7.77
CA LEU A 41 -15.50 -3.19 6.74
C LEU A 41 -15.76 -1.68 6.50
N SER A 42 -15.81 -0.89 7.58
CA SER A 42 -15.98 0.57 7.48
C SER A 42 -14.83 1.23 6.72
N ASN A 43 -13.58 0.85 7.01
CA ASN A 43 -12.43 1.43 6.32
C ASN A 43 -12.32 0.98 4.86
N TYR A 44 -12.68 -0.28 4.57
CA TYR A 44 -12.81 -0.78 3.20
C TYR A 44 -13.85 0.02 2.40
N ASN A 45 -15.03 0.28 2.96
CA ASN A 45 -16.05 1.10 2.29
C ASN A 45 -15.56 2.54 2.04
N ASN A 46 -14.79 3.12 2.97
CA ASN A 46 -14.15 4.42 2.77
C ASN A 46 -13.10 4.38 1.65
N LEU A 47 -12.32 3.29 1.53
CA LEU A 47 -11.38 3.08 0.43
C LEU A 47 -12.11 2.98 -0.92
N VAL A 48 -13.17 2.18 -1.03
CA VAL A 48 -13.97 2.07 -2.26
C VAL A 48 -14.56 3.43 -2.65
N THR A 49 -15.05 4.20 -1.68
CA THR A 49 -15.55 5.56 -1.91
C THR A 49 -14.45 6.49 -2.42
N ALA A 50 -13.26 6.43 -1.83
CA ALA A 50 -12.11 7.22 -2.29
C ALA A 50 -11.68 6.85 -3.72
N LEU A 51 -11.64 5.56 -4.06
CA LEU A 51 -11.36 5.09 -5.42
C LEU A 51 -12.38 5.62 -6.43
N LYS A 52 -13.67 5.58 -6.07
CA LYS A 52 -14.75 6.14 -6.90
C LYS A 52 -14.58 7.65 -7.14
N ILE A 53 -14.22 8.42 -6.10
CA ILE A 53 -13.94 9.87 -6.22
C ILE A 53 -12.74 10.13 -7.14
N LEU A 54 -11.74 9.24 -7.14
CA LEU A 54 -10.57 9.30 -8.02
C LEU A 54 -10.84 8.79 -9.45
N GLY A 55 -12.11 8.59 -9.81
CA GLY A 55 -12.54 8.17 -11.13
C GLY A 55 -12.24 6.70 -11.46
N VAL A 56 -11.99 5.86 -10.45
CA VAL A 56 -11.86 4.41 -10.65
C VAL A 56 -13.25 3.81 -10.80
N ASP A 57 -13.45 2.96 -11.83
CA ASP A 57 -14.65 2.15 -11.93
C ASP A 57 -14.64 1.07 -10.84
N VAL A 58 -15.55 1.22 -9.88
CA VAL A 58 -15.70 0.31 -8.73
C VAL A 58 -16.90 -0.62 -8.90
N SER A 59 -17.52 -0.69 -10.08
CA SER A 59 -18.68 -1.55 -10.35
C SER A 59 -18.40 -3.02 -10.02
N ALA A 60 -17.19 -3.50 -10.33
CA ALA A 60 -16.76 -4.85 -10.00
C ALA A 60 -16.64 -5.11 -8.47
N LEU A 61 -16.51 -4.05 -7.66
CA LEU A 61 -16.38 -4.17 -6.20
C LEU A 61 -17.73 -4.23 -5.48
N SER A 62 -18.85 -3.91 -6.14
CA SER A 62 -20.17 -3.86 -5.48
C SER A 62 -20.66 -5.22 -5.00
N ASN A 63 -20.24 -6.28 -5.67
CA ASN A 63 -20.63 -7.67 -5.37
C ASN A 63 -19.55 -8.43 -4.58
N LEU A 64 -18.43 -7.76 -4.27
CA LEU A 64 -17.33 -8.39 -3.55
C LEU A 64 -17.69 -8.53 -2.06
N VAL A 65 -17.55 -9.75 -1.54
CA VAL A 65 -17.69 -10.01 -0.11
C VAL A 65 -16.37 -9.68 0.57
N PHE A 66 -16.39 -8.65 1.43
CA PHE A 66 -15.22 -8.25 2.19
C PHE A 66 -14.78 -9.34 3.17
N ASP A 67 -13.55 -9.80 3.00
CA ASP A 67 -12.77 -10.60 3.95
C ASP A 67 -11.58 -9.75 4.46
N PRO A 68 -11.47 -9.50 5.78
CA PRO A 68 -10.41 -8.68 6.36
C PRO A 68 -8.99 -9.28 6.24
N LYS A 69 -8.86 -10.53 5.81
CA LYS A 69 -7.55 -11.17 5.58
C LYS A 69 -7.23 -11.35 4.09
N LYS A 70 -8.23 -11.28 3.21
CA LYS A 70 -8.07 -11.67 1.79
C LYS A 70 -8.48 -10.62 0.78
N THR A 71 -9.18 -9.56 1.19
CA THR A 71 -9.65 -8.53 0.25
C THR A 71 -8.50 -7.63 -0.19
N PHE A 72 -7.76 -8.12 -1.17
CA PHE A 72 -6.73 -7.35 -1.84
C PHE A 72 -7.33 -6.61 -3.03
N LEU A 73 -7.02 -5.32 -3.19
CA LEU A 73 -7.43 -4.55 -4.38
C LEU A 73 -6.21 -4.17 -5.21
N LYS A 74 -6.29 -4.40 -6.51
CA LYS A 74 -5.27 -4.01 -7.49
C LYS A 74 -5.88 -3.09 -8.52
N ILE A 75 -5.42 -1.85 -8.56
CA ILE A 75 -5.95 -0.80 -9.44
C ILE A 75 -4.87 -0.43 -10.47
N PRO A 76 -4.95 -0.95 -11.71
CA PRO A 76 -3.99 -0.62 -12.74
C PRO A 76 -4.17 0.82 -13.24
N ARG A 77 -3.07 1.56 -13.40
CA ARG A 77 -3.00 2.82 -14.15
C ARG A 77 -1.87 2.72 -15.19
N PRO A 78 -1.88 3.56 -16.24
CA PRO A 78 -0.87 3.49 -17.30
C PRO A 78 0.59 3.62 -16.84
N ASN A 79 0.84 4.37 -15.76
CA ASN A 79 2.19 4.72 -15.30
C ASN A 79 2.54 4.17 -13.91
N PHE A 80 1.57 3.64 -13.17
CA PHE A 80 1.76 3.09 -11.84
C PHE A 80 0.66 2.09 -11.49
N HIS A 81 0.91 1.23 -10.51
CA HIS A 81 -0.11 0.37 -9.92
C HIS A 81 -0.42 0.84 -8.50
N LEU A 82 -1.69 0.79 -8.10
CA LEU A 82 -2.09 0.94 -6.71
C LEU A 82 -2.52 -0.43 -6.19
N ASP A 83 -1.80 -0.94 -5.20
CA ASP A 83 -2.09 -2.21 -4.56
C ASP A 83 -2.50 -1.94 -3.10
N PHE A 84 -3.67 -2.43 -2.69
CA PHE A 84 -4.19 -2.27 -1.33
C PHE A 84 -4.24 -3.62 -0.63
N LEU A 85 -3.36 -3.79 0.36
CA LEU A 85 -3.16 -5.01 1.11
C LEU A 85 -4.01 -5.01 2.39
N PRO A 86 -4.78 -6.07 2.68
CA PRO A 86 -5.53 -6.21 3.94
C PRO A 86 -4.61 -6.55 5.12
N GLU A 87 -3.49 -7.22 4.85
CA GLU A 87 -2.61 -7.80 5.86
C GLU A 87 -1.14 -7.66 5.45
N MET A 88 -0.27 -7.51 6.46
CA MET A 88 1.18 -7.50 6.32
C MET A 88 1.78 -8.57 7.23
N THR A 89 2.19 -9.69 6.65
CA THR A 89 2.81 -10.79 7.40
C THR A 89 4.20 -10.42 7.90
N GLY A 90 4.53 -10.84 9.13
CA GLY A 90 5.83 -10.55 9.76
C GLY A 90 5.95 -9.16 10.38
N LEU A 91 4.83 -8.46 10.53
CA LEU A 91 4.73 -7.19 11.26
C LEU A 91 3.74 -7.32 12.43
N ASP A 92 3.84 -6.37 13.35
CA ASP A 92 2.84 -6.17 14.41
C ASP A 92 1.49 -5.72 13.81
N SER A 93 0.48 -5.50 14.66
CA SER A 93 -0.83 -5.04 14.19
C SER A 93 -0.76 -3.68 13.45
N PHE A 94 -1.73 -3.42 12.57
CA PHE A 94 -1.84 -2.14 11.84
C PHE A 94 -1.73 -0.94 12.77
N SER A 95 -2.45 -0.94 13.90
CA SER A 95 -2.45 0.17 14.85
C SER A 95 -1.08 0.43 15.46
N VAL A 96 -0.31 -0.64 15.77
CA VAL A 96 1.05 -0.52 16.31
C VAL A 96 1.99 0.07 15.26
N CYS A 97 2.00 -0.49 14.05
CA CYS A 97 2.84 0.04 12.96
C CYS A 97 2.43 1.47 12.56
N LYS A 98 1.14 1.80 12.65
CA LYS A 98 0.64 3.15 12.37
C LYS A 98 1.10 4.18 13.39
N ALA A 99 1.15 3.81 14.68
CA ALA A 99 1.69 4.67 15.73
C ALA A 99 3.19 4.94 15.54
N ASN A 100 3.93 3.98 14.98
CA ASN A 100 5.36 4.10 14.67
C ASN A 100 5.67 4.69 13.28
N ALA A 101 4.64 4.99 12.49
CA ALA A 101 4.79 5.42 11.12
C ALA A 101 5.42 6.80 11.00
N LYS A 102 6.19 7.01 9.93
CA LYS A 102 6.65 8.35 9.58
C LYS A 102 5.49 9.11 8.95
N GLN A 103 5.07 10.18 9.60
CA GLN A 103 4.14 11.14 9.03
C GLN A 103 4.91 12.13 8.14
N VAL A 104 4.40 12.35 6.93
CA VAL A 104 4.92 13.30 5.95
C VAL A 104 3.76 14.18 5.49
N ASN A 105 3.99 15.49 5.41
CA ASN A 105 3.02 16.40 4.82
C ASN A 105 3.35 16.57 3.33
N LEU A 106 2.40 16.25 2.45
CA LEU A 106 2.50 16.45 1.02
C LEU A 106 1.28 17.26 0.57
N ASP A 107 1.50 18.48 0.09
CA ASP A 107 0.46 19.40 -0.36
C ASP A 107 -0.67 19.58 0.68
N GLY A 108 -0.31 19.70 1.96
CA GLY A 108 -1.26 19.84 3.06
C GLY A 108 -1.87 18.52 3.55
N ASN A 109 -1.61 17.39 2.88
CA ASN A 109 -2.13 16.08 3.25
C ASN A 109 -1.12 15.31 4.09
N ASN A 110 -1.58 14.73 5.21
CA ASN A 110 -0.76 13.85 6.03
C ASN A 110 -0.74 12.44 5.44
N ILE A 111 0.42 12.04 4.92
CA ILE A 111 0.71 10.70 4.44
C ILE A 111 1.48 9.98 5.54
N TYR A 112 1.23 8.68 5.69
CA TYR A 112 1.86 7.85 6.70
C TYR A 112 2.61 6.71 6.03
N ILE A 113 3.92 6.70 6.23
CA ILE A 113 4.83 5.73 5.65
C ILE A 113 5.25 4.75 6.75
N LEU A 114 5.26 3.46 6.45
CA LEU A 114 5.67 2.43 7.40
C LEU A 114 7.03 2.78 8.03
N GLY A 115 7.13 2.66 9.35
CA GLY A 115 8.34 3.04 10.07
C GLY A 115 9.57 2.23 9.64
N TYR A 116 10.73 2.86 9.65
CA TYR A 116 12.00 2.26 9.23
C TYR A 116 12.31 0.92 9.92
N ASN A 117 12.12 0.84 11.25
CA ASN A 117 12.35 -0.40 11.99
C ASN A 117 11.39 -1.52 11.58
N ASP A 118 10.13 -1.18 11.26
CA ASP A 118 9.15 -2.16 10.78
C ASP A 118 9.50 -2.60 9.35
N LEU A 119 10.01 -1.71 8.49
CA LEU A 119 10.56 -2.10 7.18
C LEU A 119 11.73 -3.09 7.30
N ILE A 120 12.64 -2.88 8.26
CA ILE A 120 13.74 -3.84 8.53
C ILE A 120 13.18 -5.19 8.97
N LYS A 121 12.27 -5.22 9.95
CA LYS A 121 11.61 -6.47 10.39
C LYS A 121 10.99 -7.21 9.21
N LYS A 122 10.25 -6.49 8.35
CA LYS A 122 9.61 -7.07 7.18
C LYS A 122 10.64 -7.61 6.18
N THR A 123 11.71 -6.86 5.91
CA THR A 123 12.78 -7.26 4.97
C THR A 123 13.53 -8.49 5.46
N GLY A 124 13.85 -8.57 6.76
CA GLY A 124 14.47 -9.75 7.37
C GLY A 124 13.62 -11.01 7.26
N SER A 125 12.28 -10.88 7.34
CA SER A 125 11.36 -12.03 7.16
C SER A 125 11.35 -12.62 5.75
N TRP A 126 11.79 -11.87 4.73
CA TRP A 126 11.92 -12.35 3.36
C TRP A 126 13.21 -13.14 3.11
N GLN A 127 14.23 -13.00 3.96
CA GLN A 127 15.51 -13.72 3.82
C GLN A 127 15.47 -15.14 4.40
N THR A 128 14.42 -15.50 5.14
CA THR A 128 14.23 -16.81 5.78
C THR A 128 13.21 -17.70 5.04
N ARG A 129 12.98 -17.48 3.74
CA ARG A 129 12.13 -18.33 2.90
C ARG A 129 12.88 -18.80 1.67
#